data_AF-A0A0S8ZAW1-F1
#
_entry.id   AF-A0A0S8ZAW1-F1
#
_cell.length_a   1.000
_cell.length_b   1.000
_cell.length_c   1.000
_cell.angle_alpha   90.00
_cell.angle_beta   90.00
_cell.angle_gamma   90.00
#
_symmetry.space_group_name_H-M   'P 1'
#
loop_
_entity.id
_entity.type
_entity.pdbx_description
1 polymer ?
#
loop_
_entity_poly.entity_id
_entity_poly.type
_entity_poly.pdbx_seq_one_letter_code
_entity_poly.pdbx_strand_id
1 'polypeptide(L)'
;MKEQINYDAAAGKVAALEAQIAEARDKAGDHVRLLEKVKALKATAAAAGASAIAAGMTLGDNSDWQQARKELYAAEESLALSEDCAAAYKARIDDLNDQLHDAKLTLKDAAKALTEAQHDEACKAEALAAQAFLKAGDDFYAAHCALAATIDVRVKLRNKITGLPEHIGGGYPVEVLLMPPRGSTFTREQLTRRPPNALKGVA
;
A
#
# COMPACT_ATOMS: atom_id res chain seq x y z
N MET A 1 10.82 6.11 4.16
CA MET A 1 10.12 7.43 4.29
C MET A 1 9.94 8.16 2.97
N LYS A 2 10.97 8.32 2.11
CA LYS A 2 10.84 9.00 0.80
C LYS A 2 9.83 8.34 -0.14
N GLU A 3 9.85 7.01 -0.25
CA GLU A 3 8.90 6.28 -1.12
C GLU A 3 7.45 6.36 -0.65
N GLN A 4 7.22 6.44 0.67
CA GLN A 4 5.87 6.64 1.21
C GLN A 4 5.32 8.01 0.81
N ILE A 5 6.15 9.06 0.88
CA ILE A 5 5.75 10.43 0.48
C ILE A 5 5.41 10.47 -1.01
N ASN A 6 6.20 9.80 -1.85
CA ASN A 6 5.94 9.71 -3.29
C ASN A 6 4.61 8.99 -3.57
N TYR A 7 4.34 7.89 -2.86
CA TYR A 7 3.08 7.17 -2.95
C TYR A 7 1.89 8.02 -2.53
N ASP A 8 1.97 8.68 -1.36
CA ASP A 8 0.89 9.51 -0.83
C ASP A 8 0.58 10.70 -1.77
N ALA A 9 1.62 11.32 -2.34
CA ALA A 9 1.46 12.40 -3.33
C ALA A 9 0.78 11.92 -4.62
N ALA A 10 1.16 10.75 -5.13
CA ALA A 10 0.53 10.16 -6.31
C ALA A 10 -0.93 9.79 -6.04
N ALA A 11 -1.23 9.24 -4.86
CA ALA A 11 -2.59 8.89 -4.44
C ALA A 11 -3.47 10.15 -4.32
N GLY A 12 -2.93 11.24 -3.73
CA GLY A 12 -3.60 12.52 -3.66
C GLY A 12 -3.92 13.11 -5.04
N LYS A 13 -3.00 12.98 -6.01
CA LYS A 13 -3.23 13.42 -7.40
C LYS A 13 -4.36 12.63 -8.07
N VAL A 14 -4.39 11.30 -7.90
CA VAL A 14 -5.47 10.45 -8.43
C VAL A 14 -6.82 10.86 -7.84
N ALA A 15 -6.90 11.05 -6.52
CA ALA A 15 -8.14 11.47 -5.87
C ALA A 15 -8.62 12.85 -6.35
N ALA A 16 -7.70 13.81 -6.54
CA ALA A 16 -8.03 15.13 -7.06
C ALA A 16 -8.59 15.06 -8.49
N LEU A 17 -8.00 14.24 -9.36
CA LEU A 17 -8.48 14.06 -10.74
C LEU A 17 -9.85 13.38 -10.78
N GLU A 18 -10.09 12.37 -9.95
CA GLU A 18 -11.41 11.72 -9.85
C GLU A 18 -12.51 12.69 -9.40
N ALA A 19 -12.20 13.58 -8.45
CA ALA A 19 -13.13 14.65 -8.05
C ALA A 19 -13.42 15.63 -9.18
N GLN A 20 -12.41 16.05 -9.95
CA GLN A 20 -12.59 16.95 -11.10
C GLN A 20 -13.42 16.30 -12.22
N ILE A 21 -13.25 15.00 -12.47
CA ILE A 21 -14.05 14.25 -13.45
C ILE A 21 -15.50 14.18 -12.99
N ALA A 22 -15.77 13.92 -11.71
CA ALA A 22 -17.12 13.91 -11.17
C ALA A 22 -17.80 15.28 -11.34
N GLU A 23 -17.12 16.37 -10.96
CA GLU A 23 -17.64 17.73 -11.13
C GLU A 23 -17.92 18.07 -12.61
N ALA A 24 -17.02 17.69 -13.52
CA ALA A 24 -17.20 17.92 -14.95
C ALA A 24 -18.41 17.13 -15.51
N ARG A 25 -18.64 15.91 -15.02
CA ARG A 25 -19.81 15.09 -15.39
C ARG A 25 -21.11 15.68 -14.88
N ASP A 26 -21.13 16.19 -13.65
CA ASP A 26 -22.32 16.84 -13.09
C ASP A 26 -22.71 18.07 -13.91
N LYS A 27 -21.73 18.93 -14.24
CA LYS A 27 -21.95 20.10 -15.11
C LYS A 27 -22.42 19.72 -16.52
N ALA A 28 -21.89 18.64 -17.08
CA ALA A 28 -22.36 18.10 -18.36
C ALA A 28 -23.81 17.59 -18.26
N GLY A 29 -24.16 16.93 -17.15
CA GLY A 29 -25.52 16.48 -16.86
C GLY A 29 -26.52 17.63 -16.75
N ASP A 30 -26.13 18.73 -16.11
CA ASP A 30 -26.97 19.92 -16.00
C ASP A 30 -27.25 20.57 -17.36
N HIS A 31 -26.26 20.59 -18.25
CA HIS A 31 -26.45 21.06 -19.63
C HIS A 31 -27.46 20.18 -20.40
N VAL A 32 -27.39 18.85 -20.25
CA VAL A 32 -28.36 17.92 -20.88
C VAL A 32 -29.77 18.15 -20.32
N ARG A 33 -29.92 18.32 -19.00
CA ARG A 33 -31.22 18.62 -18.38
C ARG A 33 -31.80 19.95 -18.89
N LEU A 34 -30.95 20.95 -19.10
CA LEU A 34 -31.37 22.24 -19.65
C LEU A 34 -31.86 22.10 -21.10
N LEU A 35 -31.15 21.32 -21.94
CA LEU A 35 -31.59 21.00 -23.30
C LEU A 35 -32.95 20.30 -23.32
N GLU A 36 -33.16 19.32 -22.43
CA GLU A 36 -34.45 18.63 -22.30
C GLU A 36 -35.56 19.58 -21.85
N LYS A 37 -35.28 20.48 -20.90
CA LYS A 37 -36.22 21.51 -20.46
C LYS A 37 -36.61 22.45 -21.61
N VAL A 38 -35.65 22.91 -22.41
CA VAL A 38 -35.92 23.75 -23.59
C VAL A 38 -36.77 23.01 -24.61
N LYS A 39 -36.49 21.73 -24.88
CA LYS A 39 -37.31 20.89 -25.78
C LYS A 39 -38.75 20.76 -25.27
N ALA A 40 -38.95 20.52 -23.98
CA ALA A 40 -40.26 20.43 -23.37
C ALA A 40 -41.02 21.77 -23.47
N LEU A 41 -40.37 22.89 -23.14
CA LEU A 41 -40.98 24.23 -23.22
C LEU A 41 -41.34 24.62 -24.65
N LYS A 42 -40.55 24.23 -25.66
CA LYS A 42 -40.91 24.39 -27.08
C LYS A 42 -42.21 23.66 -27.43
N ALA A 43 -42.36 22.43 -26.96
CA ALA A 43 -43.59 21.67 -27.16
C ALA A 43 -44.80 22.32 -26.46
N THR A 44 -44.62 22.80 -25.23
CA THR A 44 -45.66 23.51 -24.47
C THR A 44 -46.08 24.81 -25.15
N ALA A 45 -45.11 25.62 -25.59
CA ALA A 45 -45.40 26.86 -26.32
C ALA A 45 -46.10 26.59 -27.67
N ALA A 46 -45.70 25.54 -28.39
CA ALA A 46 -46.37 25.14 -29.63
C ALA A 46 -47.81 24.66 -29.38
N ALA A 47 -48.05 23.87 -28.33
CA ALA A 47 -49.38 23.40 -27.95
C ALA A 47 -50.30 24.55 -27.52
N ALA A 48 -49.82 25.47 -26.68
CA ALA A 48 -50.57 26.66 -26.27
C ALA A 48 -50.92 27.56 -27.47
N GLY A 49 -49.98 27.70 -28.42
CA GLY A 49 -50.21 28.47 -29.65
C GLY A 49 -51.25 27.83 -30.57
N ALA A 50 -51.19 26.50 -30.74
CA ALA A 50 -52.19 25.75 -31.50
C ALA A 50 -53.59 25.86 -30.87
N SER A 51 -53.68 25.80 -29.53
CA SER A 51 -54.93 25.98 -28.80
C SER A 51 -55.49 27.39 -28.95
N ALA A 52 -54.65 28.43 -28.91
CA ALA A 52 -55.07 29.81 -29.11
C ALA A 52 -55.69 30.02 -30.51
N ILE A 53 -55.02 29.49 -31.54
CA ILE A 53 -55.49 29.56 -32.93
C ILE A 53 -56.81 28.80 -33.10
N ALA A 54 -56.92 27.60 -32.50
CA ALA A 54 -58.15 26.81 -32.55
C ALA A 54 -59.34 27.51 -31.86
N ALA A 55 -59.07 28.31 -30.83
CA ALA A 55 -60.06 29.14 -30.14
C ALA A 55 -60.36 30.48 -30.84
N GLY A 56 -59.73 30.76 -31.99
CA GLY A 56 -59.88 32.03 -32.72
C GLY A 56 -59.23 33.23 -32.04
N MET A 57 -58.36 33.01 -31.04
CA MET A 57 -57.63 34.06 -30.34
C MET A 57 -56.35 34.39 -31.11
N THR A 58 -55.92 35.65 -31.06
CA THR A 58 -54.56 35.98 -31.49
C THR A 58 -53.56 35.47 -30.46
N LEU A 59 -52.35 35.08 -30.89
CA LEU A 59 -51.30 34.63 -29.97
C LEU A 59 -50.95 35.71 -28.92
N GLY A 60 -51.11 36.99 -29.29
CA GLY A 60 -50.92 38.13 -28.39
C GLY A 60 -51.94 38.20 -27.25
N ASP A 61 -53.10 37.56 -27.40
CA ASP A 61 -54.19 37.63 -26.40
C ASP A 61 -54.25 36.39 -25.51
N ASN A 62 -53.48 35.34 -25.82
CA ASN A 62 -53.46 34.09 -25.06
C ASN A 62 -52.38 34.13 -23.97
N SER A 63 -52.80 34.23 -22.71
CA SER A 63 -51.92 34.29 -21.54
C SER A 63 -51.02 33.05 -21.40
N ASP A 64 -51.53 31.87 -21.73
CA ASP A 64 -50.80 30.61 -21.58
C ASP A 64 -49.65 30.51 -22.59
N TRP A 65 -49.90 30.95 -23.83
CA TRP A 65 -48.87 31.05 -24.85
C TRP A 65 -47.82 32.12 -24.50
N GLN A 66 -48.23 33.28 -24.00
CA GLN A 66 -47.31 34.32 -23.56
C GLN A 66 -46.41 33.84 -22.41
N GLN A 67 -46.98 33.16 -21.42
CA GLN A 67 -46.25 32.61 -20.28
C GLN A 67 -45.26 31.52 -20.72
N ALA A 68 -45.72 30.55 -21.51
CA ALA A 68 -44.86 29.49 -22.05
C ALA A 68 -43.71 30.05 -22.91
N ARG A 69 -43.97 31.11 -23.68
CA ARG A 69 -42.96 31.78 -24.51
C ARG A 69 -41.94 32.56 -23.67
N LYS A 70 -42.36 33.21 -22.59
CA LYS A 70 -41.46 33.90 -21.66
C LYS A 70 -40.52 32.91 -20.96
N GLU A 71 -41.05 31.78 -20.50
CA GLU A 71 -40.27 30.73 -19.87
C GLU A 71 -39.30 30.06 -20.84
N LEU A 72 -39.74 29.85 -22.09
CA LEU A 72 -38.87 29.36 -23.16
C LEU A 72 -37.69 30.30 -23.41
N TYR A 73 -37.93 31.62 -23.53
CA TYR A 73 -36.85 32.58 -23.74
C TYR A 73 -35.83 32.59 -22.60
N ALA A 74 -36.28 32.55 -21.34
CA ALA A 74 -35.37 32.49 -20.20
C ALA A 74 -34.53 31.20 -20.19
N ALA A 75 -35.12 30.07 -20.60
CA ALA A 75 -34.42 28.80 -20.72
C ALA A 75 -33.44 28.77 -21.91
N GLU A 76 -33.80 29.38 -23.05
CA GLU A 76 -32.92 29.53 -24.21
C GLU A 76 -31.76 30.49 -23.94
N GLU A 77 -31.97 31.58 -23.19
CA GLU A 77 -30.90 32.48 -22.76
C GLU A 77 -29.92 31.76 -21.82
N SER A 78 -30.46 30.99 -20.87
CA SER A 78 -29.65 30.13 -19.98
C SER A 78 -28.89 29.05 -20.77
N LEU A 79 -29.48 28.52 -21.83
CA LEU A 79 -28.88 27.52 -22.70
C LEU A 79 -27.82 28.13 -23.60
N ALA A 80 -28.02 29.32 -24.15
CA ALA A 80 -27.03 30.04 -24.96
C ALA A 80 -25.79 30.40 -24.13
N LEU A 81 -25.98 30.78 -22.87
CA LEU A 81 -24.90 30.94 -21.89
C LEU A 81 -24.18 29.61 -21.55
N SER A 82 -24.80 28.48 -21.91
CA SER A 82 -24.32 27.12 -21.68
C SER A 82 -23.92 26.40 -22.99
N GLU A 83 -24.13 26.95 -24.18
CA GLU A 83 -24.05 26.19 -25.45
C GLU A 83 -22.62 25.86 -25.90
N ASP A 84 -21.61 26.50 -25.30
CA ASP A 84 -20.21 26.11 -25.45
C ASP A 84 -19.86 24.77 -24.75
N CYS A 85 -20.81 24.12 -24.07
CA CYS A 85 -20.49 23.20 -22.99
C CYS A 85 -20.51 21.70 -23.31
N ALA A 86 -21.34 21.15 -24.21
CA ALA A 86 -21.45 19.68 -24.29
C ALA A 86 -20.20 19.00 -24.88
N ALA A 87 -19.75 19.48 -26.04
CA ALA A 87 -18.53 18.99 -26.68
C ALA A 87 -17.28 19.38 -25.88
N ALA A 88 -17.27 20.57 -25.29
CA ALA A 88 -16.18 21.02 -24.44
C ALA A 88 -16.08 20.24 -23.12
N TYR A 89 -17.21 19.90 -22.48
CA TYR A 89 -17.21 19.03 -21.30
C TYR A 89 -16.80 17.61 -21.66
N LYS A 90 -17.24 17.08 -22.81
CA LYS A 90 -16.76 15.78 -23.28
C LYS A 90 -15.24 15.79 -23.48
N ALA A 91 -14.71 16.76 -24.24
CA ALA A 91 -13.28 16.89 -24.49
C ALA A 91 -12.49 17.07 -23.18
N ARG A 92 -13.02 17.86 -22.23
CA ARG A 92 -12.43 18.05 -20.91
C ARG A 92 -12.46 16.78 -20.07
N ILE A 93 -13.55 16.02 -20.09
CA ILE A 93 -13.65 14.74 -19.38
C ILE A 93 -12.67 13.72 -19.98
N ASP A 94 -12.55 13.69 -21.30
CA ASP A 94 -11.60 12.82 -22.00
C ASP A 94 -10.15 13.18 -21.62
N ASP A 95 -9.76 14.46 -21.67
CA ASP A 95 -8.45 14.94 -21.23
C ASP A 95 -8.16 14.61 -19.74
N LEU A 96 -9.15 14.81 -18.86
CA LEU A 96 -9.02 14.44 -17.45
C LEU A 96 -8.89 12.92 -17.24
N ASN A 97 -9.56 12.10 -18.06
CA ASN A 97 -9.43 10.64 -18.01
C ASN A 97 -8.04 10.18 -18.46
N ASP A 98 -7.47 10.82 -19.48
CA ASP A 98 -6.10 10.54 -19.93
C ASP A 98 -5.09 10.91 -18.83
N GLN A 99 -5.25 12.09 -18.21
CA GLN A 99 -4.44 12.49 -17.05
C GLN A 99 -4.61 11.54 -15.85
N LEU A 100 -5.83 11.04 -15.62
CA LEU A 100 -6.11 10.04 -14.58
C LEU A 100 -5.43 8.72 -14.87
N HIS A 101 -5.41 8.29 -16.14
CA HIS A 101 -4.72 7.07 -16.55
C HIS A 101 -3.22 7.17 -16.25
N ASP A 102 -2.58 8.26 -16.69
CA ASP A 102 -1.17 8.52 -16.42
C ASP A 102 -0.89 8.61 -14.91
N ALA A 103 -1.75 9.30 -14.15
CA ALA A 103 -1.62 9.38 -12.70
C ALA A 103 -1.72 8.00 -12.03
N LYS A 104 -2.61 7.11 -12.49
CA LYS A 104 -2.74 5.73 -11.98
C LYS A 104 -1.51 4.88 -12.32
N LEU A 105 -0.89 5.08 -13.48
CA LEU A 105 0.40 4.45 -13.80
C LEU A 105 1.49 4.92 -12.82
N THR A 106 1.61 6.22 -12.59
CA THR A 106 2.60 6.75 -11.63
C THR A 106 2.35 6.24 -10.21
N LEU A 107 1.10 6.13 -9.77
CA LEU A 107 0.75 5.57 -8.46
C LEU A 107 1.15 4.09 -8.36
N LYS A 108 0.94 3.31 -9.42
CA LYS A 108 1.33 1.90 -9.49
C LYS A 108 2.85 1.75 -9.36
N ASP A 109 3.61 2.58 -10.06
CA ASP A 109 5.07 2.56 -10.00
C ASP A 109 5.58 2.98 -8.61
N ALA A 110 4.99 4.02 -8.00
CA ALA A 110 5.30 4.41 -6.62
C ALA A 110 4.95 3.31 -5.60
N ALA A 111 3.82 2.62 -5.78
CA ALA A 111 3.43 1.50 -4.92
C ALA A 111 4.45 0.36 -4.99
N LYS A 112 4.91 0.04 -6.20
CA LYS A 112 5.95 -0.98 -6.42
C LYS A 112 7.26 -0.57 -5.73
N ALA A 113 7.73 0.66 -5.94
CA ALA A 113 8.95 1.18 -5.30
C ALA A 113 8.87 1.14 -3.76
N LEU A 114 7.69 1.48 -3.20
CA LEU A 114 7.45 1.39 -1.76
C LEU A 114 7.55 -0.06 -1.25
N THR A 115 6.94 -1.02 -1.95
CA THR A 115 7.01 -2.43 -1.54
C THR A 115 8.43 -3.00 -1.63
N GLU A 116 9.19 -2.62 -2.66
CA GLU A 116 10.59 -3.03 -2.80
C GLU A 116 11.45 -2.43 -1.67
N ALA A 117 11.26 -1.14 -1.35
CA ALA A 117 11.97 -0.50 -0.24
C ALA A 117 11.65 -1.16 1.12
N GLN A 118 10.40 -1.52 1.37
CA GLN A 118 9.98 -2.22 2.59
C GLN A 118 10.59 -3.63 2.67
N HIS A 119 10.64 -4.34 1.54
CA HIS A 119 11.27 -5.66 1.47
C HIS A 119 12.77 -5.57 1.77
N ASP A 120 13.48 -4.60 1.19
CA ASP A 120 14.90 -4.37 1.44
C ASP A 120 15.20 -4.02 2.91
N GLU A 121 14.34 -3.21 3.53
CA GLU A 121 14.44 -2.90 4.97
C GLU A 121 14.21 -4.15 5.82
N ALA A 122 13.24 -5.00 5.47
CA ALA A 122 12.98 -6.26 6.17
C ALA A 122 14.18 -7.22 6.04
N CYS A 123 14.75 -7.41 4.84
CA CYS A 123 15.92 -8.26 4.65
C CYS A 123 17.15 -7.76 5.45
N LYS A 124 17.35 -6.44 5.54
CA LYS A 124 18.41 -5.87 6.38
C LYS A 124 18.18 -6.14 7.86
N ALA A 125 16.94 -6.02 8.34
CA ALA A 125 16.59 -6.33 9.72
C ALA A 125 16.81 -7.82 10.04
N GLU A 126 16.42 -8.72 9.14
CA GLU A 126 16.68 -10.15 9.27
C GLU A 126 18.18 -10.48 9.28
N ALA A 127 18.97 -9.85 8.40
CA ALA A 127 20.42 -10.03 8.37
C ALA A 127 21.08 -9.56 9.68
N LEU A 128 20.64 -8.42 10.23
CA LEU A 128 21.12 -7.92 11.52
C LEU A 128 20.71 -8.85 12.68
N ALA A 129 19.48 -9.36 12.67
CA ALA A 129 19.02 -10.33 13.66
C ALA A 129 19.82 -11.64 13.61
N ALA A 130 20.09 -12.16 12.40
CA ALA A 130 20.92 -13.34 12.21
C ALA A 130 22.36 -13.11 12.68
N GLN A 131 22.93 -11.94 12.42
CA GLN A 131 24.28 -11.59 12.90
C GLN A 131 24.34 -11.48 14.43
N ALA A 132 23.32 -10.89 15.06
CA ALA A 132 23.22 -10.82 16.51
C ALA A 132 23.09 -12.22 17.14
N PHE A 133 22.32 -13.11 16.52
CA PHE A 133 22.17 -14.50 16.96
C PHE A 133 23.49 -15.28 16.86
N LEU A 134 24.23 -15.15 15.74
CA LEU A 134 25.54 -15.77 15.58
C LEU A 134 26.54 -15.29 16.64
N LYS A 135 26.60 -13.98 16.88
CA LYS A 135 27.46 -13.40 17.91
C LYS A 135 27.11 -13.93 19.31
N ALA A 136 25.82 -14.02 19.65
CA ALA A 136 25.38 -14.60 20.91
C ALA A 136 25.78 -16.08 21.05
N GLY A 137 25.75 -16.84 19.95
CA GLY A 137 26.24 -18.21 19.89
C GLY A 137 27.75 -18.32 20.13
N ASP A 138 28.55 -17.44 19.51
CA ASP A 138 30.00 -17.37 19.71
C ASP A 138 30.35 -16.99 21.15
N ASP A 139 29.65 -16.01 21.73
CA ASP A 139 29.81 -15.58 23.12
C ASP A 139 29.48 -16.72 24.09
N PHE A 140 28.41 -17.48 23.82
CA PHE A 140 28.06 -18.67 24.60
C PHE A 140 29.14 -19.76 24.53
N TYR A 141 29.67 -20.03 23.33
CA TYR A 141 30.74 -21.00 23.13
C TYR A 141 32.02 -20.58 23.86
N ALA A 142 32.40 -19.30 23.80
CA ALA A 142 33.55 -18.76 24.52
C ALA A 142 33.38 -18.90 26.04
N ALA A 143 32.20 -18.59 26.58
CA ALA A 143 31.88 -18.78 28.00
C ALA A 143 31.98 -20.26 28.42
N HIS A 144 31.50 -21.17 27.59
CA HIS A 144 31.60 -22.62 27.85
C HIS A 144 33.05 -23.11 27.86
N CYS A 145 33.89 -22.66 26.92
CA CYS A 145 35.32 -23.01 26.91
C CYS A 145 36.07 -22.44 28.12
N ALA A 146 35.74 -21.22 28.58
CA ALA A 146 36.33 -20.65 29.79
C ALA A 146 35.95 -21.43 31.06
N LEU A 147 34.70 -21.93 31.12
CA LEU A 147 34.25 -22.81 32.21
C LEU A 147 34.95 -24.18 32.18
N ALA A 148 35.11 -24.78 31.00
CA ALA A 148 35.82 -26.04 30.84
C ALA A 148 37.30 -25.92 31.27
N ALA A 149 37.96 -24.82 30.89
CA ALA A 149 39.33 -24.54 31.31
C ALA A 149 39.46 -24.38 32.84
N THR A 150 38.51 -23.70 33.49
CA THR A 150 38.54 -23.52 34.96
C THR A 150 38.27 -24.81 35.73
N ILE A 151 37.48 -25.73 35.19
CA ILE A 151 37.28 -27.07 35.75
C ILE A 151 38.57 -27.89 35.63
N ASP A 152 39.24 -27.90 34.47
CA ASP A 152 40.49 -28.63 34.25
C ASP A 152 41.65 -28.09 35.15
N VAL A 153 41.69 -26.77 35.36
CA VAL A 153 42.64 -26.14 36.30
C VAL A 153 42.36 -26.52 37.76
N ARG A 154 41.09 -26.66 38.18
CA ARG A 154 40.75 -27.13 39.55
C ARG A 154 41.13 -28.59 39.79
N VAL A 155 41.01 -29.46 38.78
CA VAL A 155 41.42 -30.87 38.86
C VAL A 155 42.95 -30.99 38.94
N LYS A 156 43.69 -30.15 38.21
CA LYS A 156 45.17 -30.12 38.28
C LYS A 156 45.71 -29.47 39.55
N LEU A 157 45.04 -28.45 40.12
CA LEU A 157 45.45 -27.82 41.39
C LEU A 157 45.19 -28.71 42.61
N ARG A 158 44.15 -29.56 42.61
CA ARG A 158 43.91 -30.55 43.69
C ARG A 158 44.89 -31.72 43.68
N ASN A 159 45.62 -31.95 42.59
CA ASN A 159 46.66 -32.99 42.49
C ASN A 159 48.06 -32.51 42.89
N LYS A 160 48.21 -31.32 43.48
CA LYS A 160 49.50 -30.82 44.01
C LYS A 160 49.70 -31.08 45.52
N ILE A 161 49.11 -32.14 46.06
CA ILE A 161 49.58 -32.67 47.36
C ILE A 161 50.76 -33.60 47.06
N THR A 162 51.95 -33.03 47.17
CA THR A 162 53.24 -33.74 47.23
C THR A 162 53.29 -34.61 48.46
N GLY A 163 53.39 -35.93 48.28
CA GLY A 163 53.60 -36.92 49.34
C GLY A 163 52.41 -37.85 49.57
N LEU A 164 52.24 -38.86 48.71
CA LEU A 164 51.43 -40.04 49.03
C LEU A 164 52.34 -41.06 49.75
N PRO A 165 51.99 -41.51 50.97
CA PRO A 165 52.78 -42.52 51.68
C PRO A 165 52.77 -43.87 50.95
N GLU A 166 53.88 -44.61 51.01
CA GLU A 166 54.12 -45.87 50.28
C GLU A 166 53.14 -47.03 50.60
N HIS A 167 52.21 -46.84 51.54
CA HIS A 167 51.25 -47.87 51.96
C HIS A 167 49.98 -47.94 51.09
N ILE A 168 49.84 -47.10 50.08
CA ILE A 168 48.80 -47.24 49.03
C ILE A 168 49.36 -48.00 47.83
N GLY A 169 50.26 -48.96 48.09
CA GLY A 169 50.59 -50.04 47.17
C GLY A 169 49.48 -51.09 47.21
N GLY A 170 48.44 -50.92 46.41
CA GLY A 170 47.34 -51.88 46.33
C GLY A 170 46.27 -51.41 45.39
N GLY A 171 46.25 -52.00 44.20
CA GLY A 171 45.42 -51.57 43.08
C GLY A 171 43.93 -51.60 43.38
N TYR A 172 43.31 -50.43 43.26
CA TYR A 172 41.91 -50.28 42.90
C TYR A 172 41.80 -49.11 41.92
N PRO A 173 41.31 -49.31 40.69
CA PRO A 173 41.00 -48.19 39.81
C PRO A 173 39.83 -47.42 40.45
N VAL A 174 40.07 -46.19 40.87
CA VAL A 174 38.98 -45.28 41.23
C VAL A 174 38.34 -44.81 39.92
N GLU A 175 37.27 -45.47 39.51
CA GLU A 175 36.39 -44.96 38.46
C GLU A 175 35.67 -43.72 38.99
N VAL A 176 36.16 -42.54 38.61
CA VAL A 176 35.41 -41.30 38.78
C VAL A 176 34.42 -41.22 37.62
N LEU A 177 33.20 -41.73 37.85
CA LEU A 177 32.07 -41.55 36.94
C LEU A 177 31.58 -40.09 37.02
N LEU A 178 32.16 -39.21 36.21
CA LEU A 178 31.57 -37.91 35.90
C LEU A 178 30.61 -38.11 34.73
N MET A 179 29.31 -38.26 35.03
CA MET A 179 28.29 -38.20 33.98
C MET A 179 28.35 -36.81 33.33
N PRO A 180 28.54 -36.70 32.00
CA PRO A 180 28.39 -35.42 31.32
C PRO A 180 26.94 -34.95 31.49
N PRO A 181 26.69 -33.63 31.68
CA PRO A 181 25.34 -33.12 31.51
C PRO A 181 24.87 -33.55 30.13
N ARG A 182 23.69 -34.17 30.05
CA ARG A 182 23.08 -34.64 28.79
C ARG A 182 22.87 -33.45 27.86
N GLY A 183 23.91 -33.12 27.12
CA GLY A 183 23.92 -32.10 26.09
C GLY A 183 23.16 -32.65 24.88
N SER A 184 22.21 -31.85 24.43
CA SER A 184 21.67 -31.91 23.07
C SER A 184 22.79 -32.19 22.07
N THR A 185 22.68 -33.31 21.38
CA THR A 185 23.57 -33.71 20.29
C THR A 185 23.34 -32.80 19.09
N PHE A 186 23.95 -31.62 19.11
CA PHE A 186 24.14 -30.83 17.90
C PHE A 186 25.62 -30.83 17.56
N THR A 187 25.97 -31.51 16.46
CA THR A 187 27.32 -31.45 15.91
C THR A 187 27.57 -30.07 15.30
N ARG A 188 28.83 -29.63 15.24
CA ARG A 188 29.22 -28.35 14.62
C ARG A 188 28.67 -28.19 13.18
N GLU A 189 28.48 -29.29 12.48
CA GLU A 189 27.88 -29.37 11.14
C GLU A 189 26.35 -29.19 11.12
N GLN A 190 25.66 -29.48 12.22
CA GLN A 190 24.22 -29.23 12.36
C GLN A 190 23.90 -27.77 12.70
N LEU A 191 24.85 -27.05 13.31
CA LEU A 191 24.76 -25.60 13.55
C LEU A 191 25.13 -24.76 12.32
N THR A 192 25.82 -25.34 11.31
CA THR A 192 26.24 -24.64 10.09
C THR A 192 25.43 -24.99 8.85
N ARG A 193 24.49 -25.95 8.93
CA ARG A 193 23.54 -26.22 7.85
C ARG A 193 22.52 -25.07 7.77
N ARG A 194 22.72 -24.19 6.78
CA ARG A 194 21.68 -23.25 6.34
C ARG A 194 20.35 -24.01 6.10
N PRO A 195 19.18 -23.44 6.44
CA PRO A 195 17.92 -24.00 6.03
C PRO A 195 17.90 -24.14 4.49
N PRO A 196 17.42 -25.27 3.93
CA PRO A 196 17.67 -25.66 2.54
C PRO A 196 17.08 -24.75 1.45
N ASN A 197 16.44 -23.61 1.77
CA ASN A 197 15.77 -22.76 0.79
C ASN A 197 16.12 -21.26 0.84
N ALA A 198 17.14 -20.82 1.59
CA ALA A 198 17.38 -19.37 1.75
C ALA A 198 18.06 -18.67 0.55
N LEU A 199 18.61 -19.37 -0.45
CA LEU A 199 19.28 -18.73 -1.59
C LEU A 199 19.18 -19.59 -2.88
N LYS A 200 18.00 -19.61 -3.50
CA LYS A 200 17.88 -19.85 -4.94
C LYS A 200 17.17 -18.65 -5.55
N GLY A 201 17.95 -17.70 -6.05
CA GLY A 201 17.39 -16.54 -6.76
C GLY A 201 18.12 -15.23 -6.58
N VAL A 202 19.45 -15.23 -6.47
CA VAL A 202 20.24 -14.02 -6.75
C VAL A 202 21.44 -14.43 -7.60
N ALA A 203 21.24 -14.41 -8.91
CA ALA A 203 22.25 -14.29 -9.95
C ALA A 203 21.69 -13.31 -10.99
#